data_AF-A0A5C8LEH9-F1
#
_entry.id   AF-A0A5C8LEH9-F1
#
_cell.length_a   1.000
_cell.length_b   1.000
_cell.length_c   1.000
_cell.angle_alpha   90.00
_cell.angle_beta   90.00
_cell.angle_gamma   90.00
#
_symmetry.space_group_name_H-M   'P 1'
#
loop_
_entity.id
_entity.type
_entity.pdbx_description
1 polymer ?
#
loop_
_entity_poly.entity_id
_entity_poly.type
_entity_poly.pdbx_seq_one_letter_code
_entity_poly.pdbx_strand_id
1 'polypeptide(L)'
;MPAARPSSNFKDKTNITPSVNRKTEATAEDFQEAGQIFDDHANRIDQLENELYHQDFIGYFSSLASLQANYPTAPDQSFAIIVNGANVPQEIYRYINNTWTASQTYKAILTYPTKADFPNPGQEETLYFAKDNKKSWLWYDSKYNDITPVGGAAGAVTASDVAVDSTLLAQTDGATQEEVNEDFDTAITANEQQAEENRTELESLNAAAVKTTAQTLTPTEQQQARENIKAASIPIYTDWQDFTYSSNATLSGREQLKYKKIGNRVLLKGGGEMNDSANLVHIGTLPASHAPDVPRTFVYDMQTFIMRLQIDEYGAVFLMRNGTGNKSFYIDIEFIQEINYVTPVNPSTQQFIQQGFIEDGFIE
;
A
#
# COMPACT_ATOMS: atom_id res chain seq x y z
N MET A 1 -18.42 25.65 2.36
CA MET A 1 -18.46 26.55 3.54
C MET A 1 -17.11 27.24 3.67
N PRO A 2 -17.02 28.48 4.16
CA PRO A 2 -15.73 29.11 4.41
C PRO A 2 -14.96 28.36 5.51
N ALA A 3 -13.64 28.20 5.32
CA ALA A 3 -12.78 27.51 6.28
C ALA A 3 -12.80 28.20 7.65
N ALA A 4 -12.71 27.40 8.71
CA ALA A 4 -12.67 27.85 10.09
C ALA A 4 -11.48 28.79 10.29
N ARG A 5 -11.72 29.85 11.08
CA ARG A 5 -10.71 30.86 11.44
C ARG A 5 -10.46 30.82 12.94
N PRO A 6 -9.23 31.16 13.39
CA PRO A 6 -8.95 31.39 14.79
C PRO A 6 -9.94 32.37 15.42
N SER A 7 -10.38 32.04 16.63
CA SER A 7 -11.13 32.92 17.51
C SER A 7 -10.30 34.15 17.86
N SER A 8 -10.97 35.22 18.27
CA SER A 8 -10.28 36.44 18.73
C SER A 8 -9.35 36.18 19.91
N ASN A 9 -9.63 35.16 20.72
CA ASN A 9 -8.84 34.83 21.91
C ASN A 9 -7.59 34.01 21.56
N PHE A 10 -7.64 33.19 20.50
CA PHE A 10 -6.51 32.39 20.05
C PHE A 10 -5.57 33.19 19.14
N LYS A 11 -6.12 34.02 18.25
CA LYS A 11 -5.37 34.85 17.29
C LYS A 11 -4.24 35.68 17.92
N ASP A 12 -4.47 36.21 19.12
CA ASP A 12 -3.57 37.19 19.75
C ASP A 12 -2.61 36.54 20.78
N LYS A 13 -2.58 35.21 20.89
CA LYS A 13 -1.67 34.49 21.79
C LYS A 13 -0.34 34.18 21.12
N THR A 14 0.76 34.44 21.83
CA THR A 14 2.12 34.17 21.34
C THR A 14 2.92 33.46 22.42
N ASN A 15 3.24 32.17 22.21
CA ASN A 15 3.99 31.37 23.18
C ASN A 15 5.50 31.39 22.91
N ILE A 16 6.10 32.59 22.88
CA ILE A 16 7.53 32.76 22.61
C ILE A 16 8.35 32.57 23.89
N THR A 17 7.73 32.72 25.07
CA THR A 17 8.39 32.53 26.37
C THR A 17 7.34 32.06 27.38
N PRO A 18 7.59 30.98 28.15
CA PRO A 18 6.65 30.54 29.19
C PRO A 18 6.35 31.70 30.14
N SER A 19 5.12 32.16 30.11
CA SER A 19 4.64 33.31 30.86
C SER A 19 3.61 32.80 31.85
N VAL A 20 3.73 33.20 33.13
CA VAL A 20 2.79 32.82 34.20
C VAL A 20 1.35 33.34 33.98
N ASN A 21 1.09 34.02 32.87
CA ASN A 21 -0.17 34.67 32.55
C ASN A 21 -0.96 33.87 31.51
N ARG A 22 -2.06 33.26 31.95
CA ARG A 22 -3.03 32.54 31.11
C ARG A 22 -3.61 33.34 29.94
N LYS A 23 -3.50 34.68 29.94
CA LYS A 23 -3.91 35.51 28.79
C LYS A 23 -2.90 35.47 27.63
N THR A 24 -1.65 35.13 27.91
CA THR A 24 -0.56 35.09 26.92
C THR A 24 -0.08 33.68 26.61
N GLU A 25 -0.43 32.71 27.46
CA GLU A 25 -0.04 31.31 27.32
C GLU A 25 -1.12 30.51 26.59
N ALA A 26 -0.70 29.58 25.73
CA ALA A 26 -1.60 28.65 25.07
C ALA A 26 -2.16 27.65 26.11
N THR A 27 -3.48 27.58 26.22
CA THR A 27 -4.20 26.66 27.11
C THR A 27 -4.63 25.41 26.34
N ALA A 28 -5.10 24.39 27.06
CA ALA A 28 -5.62 23.17 26.45
C ALA A 28 -6.78 23.46 25.48
N GLU A 29 -7.62 24.46 25.80
CA GLU A 29 -8.71 24.91 24.94
C GLU A 29 -8.20 25.54 23.64
N ASP A 30 -7.09 26.27 23.66
CA ASP A 30 -6.49 26.83 22.45
C ASP A 30 -5.93 25.73 21.54
N PHE A 31 -5.29 24.71 22.12
CA PHE A 31 -4.81 23.55 21.35
C PHE A 31 -5.96 22.73 20.76
N GLN A 32 -7.08 22.62 21.49
CA GLN A 32 -8.29 22.01 20.96
C GLN A 32 -8.87 22.83 19.79
N GLU A 33 -8.91 24.16 19.90
CA GLU A 33 -9.34 25.05 18.81
C GLU A 33 -8.42 24.93 17.59
N ALA A 34 -7.10 24.90 17.79
CA ALA A 34 -6.12 24.71 16.71
C ALA A 34 -6.32 23.36 16.00
N GLY A 35 -6.52 22.28 16.76
CA GLY A 35 -6.81 20.95 16.21
C GLY A 35 -8.08 20.95 15.35
N GLN A 36 -9.16 21.56 15.85
CA GLN A 36 -10.43 21.69 15.10
C GLN A 36 -10.27 22.49 13.80
N ILE A 37 -9.44 23.55 13.80
CA ILE A 37 -9.15 24.33 12.59
C ILE A 37 -8.37 23.49 11.58
N PHE A 38 -7.37 22.71 12.03
CA PHE A 38 -6.63 21.82 11.15
C PHE A 38 -7.51 20.73 10.56
N ASP A 39 -8.38 20.11 11.36
CA ASP A 39 -9.33 19.10 10.89
C ASP A 39 -10.33 19.69 9.87
N ASP A 40 -10.84 20.90 10.10
CA ASP A 40 -11.71 21.60 9.14
C ASP A 40 -10.99 21.86 7.81
N HIS A 41 -9.73 22.30 7.86
CA HIS A 41 -8.95 22.57 6.65
C HIS A 41 -8.61 21.28 5.89
N ALA A 42 -8.24 20.22 6.59
CA ALA A 42 -8.00 18.90 5.99
C ALA A 42 -9.27 18.39 5.29
N ASN A 43 -10.42 18.39 5.99
CA ASN A 43 -11.70 18.00 5.40
C ASN A 43 -12.07 18.86 4.19
N ARG A 44 -11.79 20.17 4.21
CA ARG A 44 -12.09 21.05 3.09
C ARG A 44 -11.17 20.79 1.89
N ILE A 45 -9.90 20.47 2.13
CA ILE A 45 -8.96 20.05 1.07
C ILE A 45 -9.43 18.73 0.47
N ASP A 46 -9.73 17.73 1.29
CA ASP A 46 -10.25 16.43 0.81
C ASP A 46 -11.52 16.62 0.01
N GLN A 47 -12.44 17.47 0.47
CA GLN A 47 -13.65 17.80 -0.26
C GLN A 47 -13.34 18.50 -1.60
N LEU A 48 -12.41 19.46 -1.62
CA LEU A 48 -12.03 20.16 -2.84
C LEU A 48 -11.32 19.25 -3.82
N GLU A 49 -10.45 18.36 -3.36
CA GLU A 49 -9.82 17.34 -4.20
C GLU A 49 -10.86 16.37 -4.74
N ASN A 50 -11.83 15.96 -3.91
CA ASN A 50 -12.91 15.09 -4.35
C ASN A 50 -13.84 15.79 -5.36
N GLU A 51 -14.17 17.06 -5.13
CA GLU A 51 -14.91 17.93 -6.07
C GLU A 51 -14.11 18.12 -7.38
N LEU A 52 -12.80 18.36 -7.32
CA LEU A 52 -11.96 18.67 -8.48
C LEU A 52 -11.61 17.43 -9.32
N TYR A 53 -11.41 16.26 -8.68
CA TYR A 53 -10.97 15.04 -9.36
C TYR A 53 -12.10 14.07 -9.70
N HIS A 54 -13.23 14.08 -8.98
CA HIS A 54 -14.31 13.12 -9.20
C HIS A 54 -15.58 13.70 -9.84
N GLN A 55 -15.83 15.01 -9.77
CA GLN A 55 -17.08 15.55 -10.33
C GLN A 55 -17.17 15.36 -11.84
N ASP A 56 -16.03 15.38 -12.52
CA ASP A 56 -15.94 15.24 -13.98
C ASP A 56 -15.51 13.82 -14.41
N PHE A 57 -15.09 12.94 -13.50
CA PHE A 57 -14.67 11.59 -13.88
C PHE A 57 -15.85 10.63 -13.97
N ILE A 58 -16.15 10.18 -15.19
CA ILE A 58 -17.29 9.31 -15.49
C ILE A 58 -16.96 7.81 -15.33
N GLY A 59 -15.68 7.43 -15.36
CA GLY A 59 -15.22 6.06 -15.11
C GLY A 59 -14.45 5.42 -16.25
N TYR A 60 -14.36 4.09 -16.19
CA TYR A 60 -13.63 3.25 -17.15
C TYR A 60 -14.59 2.50 -18.08
N PHE A 61 -14.26 2.44 -19.36
CA PHE A 61 -15.08 1.81 -20.39
C PHE A 61 -14.23 0.92 -21.30
N SER A 62 -14.85 -0.09 -21.91
CA SER A 62 -14.16 -0.99 -22.84
C SER A 62 -14.17 -0.47 -24.28
N SER A 63 -14.98 0.54 -24.60
CA SER A 63 -15.10 1.12 -25.94
C SER A 63 -15.84 2.47 -25.92
N LEU A 64 -15.65 3.29 -26.94
CA LEU A 64 -16.38 4.58 -27.08
C LEU A 64 -17.89 4.34 -27.19
N ALA A 65 -18.29 3.27 -27.88
CA ALA A 65 -19.69 2.87 -27.98
C ALA A 65 -20.31 2.60 -26.60
N SER A 66 -19.59 1.89 -25.71
CA SER A 66 -20.07 1.65 -24.34
C SER A 66 -20.13 2.93 -23.50
N LEU A 67 -19.19 3.86 -23.68
CA LEU A 67 -19.23 5.18 -23.03
C LEU A 67 -20.45 5.98 -23.49
N GLN A 68 -20.66 6.10 -24.81
CA GLN A 68 -21.79 6.84 -25.40
C GLN A 68 -23.15 6.19 -25.08
N ALA A 69 -23.21 4.87 -24.95
CA ALA A 69 -24.44 4.16 -24.59
C ALA A 69 -24.84 4.38 -23.12
N ASN A 70 -23.87 4.39 -22.20
CA ASN A 70 -24.14 4.61 -20.77
C ASN A 70 -24.24 6.10 -20.42
N TYR A 71 -23.51 6.97 -21.13
CA TYR A 71 -23.44 8.41 -20.90
C TYR A 71 -23.62 9.17 -22.22
N PRO A 72 -24.83 9.17 -22.80
CA PRO A 72 -25.11 9.94 -24.02
C PRO A 72 -24.95 11.46 -23.82
N THR A 73 -25.09 11.90 -22.56
CA THR A 73 -24.84 13.27 -22.11
C THR A 73 -24.05 13.25 -20.81
N ALA A 74 -23.12 14.18 -20.64
CA ALA A 74 -22.38 14.39 -19.39
C ALA A 74 -22.21 15.91 -19.14
N PRO A 75 -21.86 16.34 -17.91
CA PRO A 75 -21.39 17.71 -17.69
C PRO A 75 -20.26 18.08 -18.66
N ASP A 76 -20.20 19.35 -19.07
CA ASP A 76 -19.08 19.82 -19.91
C ASP A 76 -17.75 19.62 -19.17
N GLN A 77 -16.70 19.22 -19.90
CA GLN A 77 -15.39 18.83 -19.36
C GLN A 77 -15.32 17.49 -18.63
N SER A 78 -16.44 16.78 -18.47
CA SER A 78 -16.42 15.40 -17.98
C SER A 78 -15.47 14.52 -18.81
N PHE A 79 -14.76 13.61 -18.17
CA PHE A 79 -13.81 12.72 -18.83
C PHE A 79 -14.00 11.26 -18.43
N ALA A 80 -13.65 10.37 -19.35
CA ALA A 80 -13.70 8.93 -19.18
C ALA A 80 -12.44 8.29 -19.78
N ILE A 81 -12.05 7.13 -19.27
CA ILE A 81 -10.90 6.39 -19.76
C ILE A 81 -11.38 5.12 -20.46
N ILE A 82 -10.95 4.92 -21.70
CA ILE A 82 -11.24 3.71 -22.47
C ILE A 82 -10.05 2.77 -22.38
N VAL A 83 -10.28 1.59 -21.82
CA VAL A 83 -9.28 0.53 -21.64
C VAL A 83 -9.57 -0.59 -22.65
N ASN A 84 -8.96 -0.45 -23.83
CA ASN A 84 -9.17 -1.36 -24.97
C ASN A 84 -8.32 -2.65 -24.84
N GLY A 85 -8.48 -3.42 -23.76
CA GLY A 85 -7.78 -4.72 -23.60
C GLY A 85 -6.25 -4.65 -23.56
N ALA A 86 -5.60 -5.82 -23.49
CA ALA A 86 -4.14 -5.91 -23.38
C ALA A 86 -3.47 -5.39 -24.67
N ASN A 87 -2.64 -4.36 -24.55
CA ASN A 87 -1.79 -3.73 -25.58
C ASN A 87 -2.36 -2.56 -26.40
N VAL A 88 -3.64 -2.20 -26.28
CA VAL A 88 -4.14 -0.96 -26.91
C VAL A 88 -3.89 0.22 -25.96
N PRO A 89 -3.46 1.40 -26.46
CA PRO A 89 -3.45 2.60 -25.65
C PRO A 89 -4.74 2.79 -24.87
N GLN A 90 -4.61 3.18 -23.60
CA GLN A 90 -5.72 3.81 -22.91
C GLN A 90 -5.99 5.14 -23.61
N GLU A 91 -7.25 5.41 -23.93
CA GLU A 91 -7.68 6.66 -24.55
C GLU A 91 -8.50 7.45 -23.53
N ILE A 92 -8.21 8.73 -23.36
CA ILE A 92 -9.00 9.63 -22.51
C ILE A 92 -9.99 10.35 -23.41
N TYR A 93 -11.28 10.23 -23.12
CA TYR A 93 -12.33 10.98 -23.81
C TYR A 93 -12.82 12.09 -22.90
N ARG A 94 -13.05 13.28 -23.45
CA ARG A 94 -13.68 14.42 -22.78
C ARG A 94 -15.00 14.75 -23.46
N TYR A 95 -16.02 15.04 -22.68
CA TYR A 95 -17.31 15.51 -23.15
C TYR A 95 -17.23 17.03 -23.34
N ILE A 96 -17.15 17.46 -24.60
CA ILE A 96 -16.99 18.87 -24.98
C ILE A 96 -17.97 19.15 -26.11
N ASN A 97 -18.71 20.25 -26.04
CA ASN A 97 -19.68 20.64 -27.08
C ASN A 97 -20.67 19.51 -27.42
N ASN A 98 -21.23 18.87 -26.39
CA ASN A 98 -22.19 17.77 -26.48
C ASN A 98 -21.67 16.50 -27.18
N THR A 99 -20.35 16.32 -27.29
CA THR A 99 -19.76 15.14 -27.93
C THR A 99 -18.57 14.62 -27.13
N TRP A 100 -18.51 13.30 -26.96
CA TRP A 100 -17.31 12.62 -26.47
C TRP A 100 -16.20 12.71 -27.51
N THR A 101 -15.20 13.54 -27.23
CA THR A 101 -14.05 13.77 -28.09
C THR A 101 -12.83 13.15 -27.45
N ALA A 102 -12.04 12.41 -28.22
CA ALA A 102 -10.76 11.89 -27.72
C ALA A 102 -9.86 13.08 -27.36
N SER A 103 -9.53 13.21 -26.07
CA SER A 103 -8.47 14.09 -25.60
C SER A 103 -7.18 13.41 -25.99
N GLN A 104 -6.35 14.03 -26.83
CA GLN A 104 -5.14 13.42 -27.38
C GLN A 104 -4.36 12.67 -26.30
N THR A 105 -4.39 11.34 -26.37
CA THR A 105 -3.56 10.49 -25.54
C THR A 105 -2.23 10.36 -26.24
N TYR A 106 -1.29 11.20 -25.82
CA TYR A 106 0.12 10.93 -26.06
C TYR A 106 0.46 9.70 -25.23
N LYS A 107 0.74 8.58 -25.88
CA LYS A 107 1.48 7.52 -25.20
C LYS A 107 2.86 8.08 -24.95
N ALA A 108 3.17 8.44 -23.71
CA ALA A 108 4.51 8.89 -23.36
C ALA A 108 5.58 7.85 -23.72
N ILE A 109 5.21 6.56 -23.80
CA ILE A 109 6.11 5.45 -24.18
C ILE A 109 5.43 4.51 -25.20
N LEU A 110 6.10 4.27 -26.33
CA LEU A 110 5.72 3.34 -27.40
C LEU A 110 6.85 2.32 -27.65
N THR A 111 6.48 1.07 -27.94
CA THR A 111 7.46 -0.02 -28.13
C THR A 111 7.23 -0.73 -29.45
N TYR A 112 8.27 -0.85 -30.27
CA TYR A 112 8.23 -1.49 -31.60
C TYR A 112 9.29 -2.60 -31.73
N PRO A 113 9.15 -3.55 -32.69
CA PRO A 113 10.17 -4.58 -32.92
C PRO A 113 11.55 -3.99 -33.27
N THR A 114 11.60 -3.05 -34.22
CA THR A 114 12.82 -2.39 -34.67
C THR A 114 12.63 -0.87 -34.80
N LYS A 115 13.72 -0.13 -34.95
CA LYS A 115 13.68 1.32 -35.25
C LYS A 115 12.98 1.62 -36.59
N ALA A 116 13.06 0.71 -37.57
CA ALA A 116 12.44 0.89 -38.89
C ALA A 116 10.90 0.89 -38.83
N ASP A 117 10.35 0.33 -37.76
CA ASP A 117 8.90 0.27 -37.52
C ASP A 117 8.35 1.54 -36.86
N PHE A 118 9.22 2.51 -36.53
CA PHE A 118 8.79 3.76 -35.91
C PHE A 118 8.00 4.62 -36.92
N PRO A 119 6.92 5.31 -36.49
CA PRO A 119 6.15 6.18 -37.37
C PRO A 119 7.00 7.32 -37.95
N ASN A 120 6.70 7.78 -39.16
CA ASN A 120 7.39 8.94 -39.76
C ASN A 120 6.38 9.88 -40.41
N PRO A 121 6.15 11.10 -39.87
CA PRO A 121 6.81 11.65 -38.68
C PRO A 121 6.42 10.90 -37.39
N GLY A 122 7.28 10.95 -36.37
CA GLY A 122 6.93 10.58 -35.01
C GLY A 122 6.03 11.63 -34.34
N GLN A 123 5.70 11.40 -33.06
CA GLN A 123 4.91 12.29 -32.21
C GLN A 123 5.84 13.01 -31.23
N GLU A 124 5.72 14.33 -31.10
CA GLU A 124 6.52 15.10 -30.14
C GLU A 124 6.34 14.59 -28.71
N GLU A 125 7.41 14.72 -27.92
CA GLU A 125 7.46 14.33 -26.49
C GLU A 125 7.13 12.85 -26.21
N THR A 126 7.16 12.00 -27.24
CA THR A 126 6.91 10.57 -27.13
C THR A 126 8.22 9.78 -27.12
N LEU A 127 8.38 8.88 -26.14
CA LEU A 127 9.49 7.95 -26.03
C LEU A 127 9.22 6.68 -26.84
N TYR A 128 10.14 6.31 -27.73
CA TYR A 128 10.06 5.13 -28.58
C TYR A 128 11.13 4.12 -28.18
N PHE A 129 10.78 2.85 -28.03
CA PHE A 129 11.70 1.77 -27.71
C PHE A 129 11.73 0.72 -28.83
N ALA A 130 12.91 0.37 -29.32
CA ALA A 130 13.08 -0.73 -30.27
C ALA A 130 13.54 -2.00 -29.56
N LYS A 131 12.78 -3.09 -29.72
CA LYS A 131 13.01 -4.35 -28.99
C LYS A 131 14.26 -5.10 -29.46
N ASP A 132 14.64 -4.95 -30.72
CA ASP A 132 15.78 -5.62 -31.35
C ASP A 132 17.12 -5.22 -30.74
N ASN A 133 17.34 -3.92 -30.52
CA ASN A 133 18.60 -3.36 -30.03
C ASN A 133 18.49 -2.77 -28.61
N LYS A 134 17.30 -2.82 -27.99
CA LYS A 134 17.03 -2.33 -26.63
C LYS A 134 17.32 -0.85 -26.42
N LYS A 135 17.30 -0.05 -27.50
CA LYS A 135 17.54 1.39 -27.43
C LYS A 135 16.23 2.17 -27.33
N SER A 136 16.35 3.40 -26.85
CA SER A 136 15.26 4.36 -26.73
C SER A 136 15.53 5.63 -27.53
N TRP A 137 14.48 6.21 -28.10
CA TRP A 137 14.53 7.45 -28.86
C TRP A 137 13.41 8.40 -28.44
N LEU A 138 13.71 9.70 -28.39
CA LEU A 138 12.72 10.75 -28.22
C LEU A 138 12.52 11.46 -29.57
N TRP A 139 11.26 11.64 -30.00
CA TRP A 139 10.96 12.43 -31.19
C TRP A 139 10.86 13.92 -30.83
N TYR A 140 11.79 14.71 -31.35
CA TYR A 140 11.82 16.18 -31.26
C TYR A 140 12.67 16.74 -32.42
N ASP A 141 12.52 18.02 -32.75
CA ASP A 141 13.19 18.67 -33.89
C ASP A 141 13.01 17.91 -35.22
N SER A 142 11.82 17.36 -35.44
CA SER A 142 11.46 16.58 -36.64
C SER A 142 12.36 15.35 -36.92
N LYS A 143 12.93 14.75 -35.87
CA LYS A 143 13.76 13.53 -35.97
C LYS A 143 13.70 12.67 -34.71
N TYR A 144 14.09 11.41 -34.86
CA TYR A 144 14.35 10.51 -33.73
C TYR A 144 15.74 10.76 -33.15
N ASN A 145 15.80 11.15 -31.89
CA ASN A 145 17.05 11.35 -31.15
C ASN A 145 17.27 10.18 -30.21
N ASP A 146 18.39 9.46 -30.35
CA ASP A 146 18.76 8.36 -29.46
C ASP A 146 19.02 8.93 -28.06
N ILE A 147 18.24 8.50 -27.07
CA ILE A 147 18.40 8.92 -25.67
C ILE A 147 18.90 7.77 -24.79
N THR A 148 19.29 6.66 -25.41
CA THR A 148 20.02 5.61 -24.70
C THR A 148 21.24 6.27 -24.07
N PRO A 149 21.45 6.15 -22.75
CA PRO A 149 22.56 6.81 -22.07
C PRO A 149 23.86 6.61 -22.85
N VAL A 150 24.48 7.72 -23.27
CA VAL A 150 25.78 7.68 -23.96
C VAL A 150 26.85 7.42 -22.91
N GLY A 151 26.98 6.17 -22.50
CA GLY A 151 28.06 5.65 -21.68
C GLY A 151 28.07 4.13 -21.87
N GLY A 152 29.14 3.49 -22.33
CA GLY A 152 30.47 3.69 -21.76
C GLY A 152 30.59 3.17 -20.32
N ALA A 153 29.48 3.00 -19.57
CA ALA A 153 29.45 2.45 -18.22
C ALA A 153 27.99 2.23 -17.75
N ALA A 154 27.38 1.12 -18.19
CA ALA A 154 26.32 0.40 -17.48
C ALA A 154 25.99 -0.84 -18.31
N GLY A 155 26.95 -1.77 -18.37
CA GLY A 155 26.70 -3.10 -18.90
C GLY A 155 25.62 -3.80 -18.09
N ALA A 156 24.80 -4.59 -18.78
CA ALA A 156 24.11 -5.70 -18.15
C ALA A 156 25.18 -6.55 -17.46
N VAL A 157 25.19 -6.55 -16.13
CA VAL A 157 26.07 -7.39 -15.34
C VAL A 157 25.54 -8.81 -15.45
N THR A 158 26.08 -9.57 -16.41
CA THR A 158 26.07 -11.03 -16.33
C THR A 158 27.23 -11.45 -15.42
N ALA A 159 26.96 -12.37 -14.49
CA ALA A 159 27.84 -12.75 -13.38
C ALA A 159 29.20 -13.39 -13.77
N SER A 160 29.62 -13.39 -15.04
CA SER A 160 30.91 -13.94 -15.48
C SER A 160 31.99 -12.90 -15.80
N ASP A 161 31.65 -11.61 -15.92
CA ASP A 161 32.57 -10.64 -16.55
C ASP A 161 33.21 -9.65 -15.57
N VAL A 162 33.27 -9.99 -14.27
CA VAL A 162 34.10 -9.24 -13.30
C VAL A 162 35.56 -9.67 -13.46
N ALA A 163 36.22 -9.16 -14.50
CA ALA A 163 37.66 -8.94 -14.40
C ALA A 163 37.86 -7.71 -13.51
N VAL A 164 38.13 -7.97 -12.23
CA VAL A 164 38.51 -6.95 -11.25
C VAL A 164 39.70 -6.18 -11.82
N ASP A 165 39.52 -4.91 -12.13
CA ASP A 165 40.63 -3.98 -12.27
C ASP A 165 41.28 -3.84 -10.91
N SER A 166 42.38 -4.56 -10.73
CA SER A 166 43.13 -4.67 -9.48
C SER A 166 43.85 -3.37 -9.08
N THR A 167 43.75 -2.30 -9.87
CA THR A 167 44.44 -1.04 -9.59
C THR A 167 43.59 0.00 -8.86
N LEU A 168 42.26 -0.15 -8.84
CA LEU A 168 41.37 0.73 -8.05
C LEU A 168 41.09 0.24 -6.62
N LEU A 169 41.49 -0.99 -6.27
CA LEU A 169 41.46 -1.53 -4.91
C LEU A 169 42.73 -1.24 -4.10
N ALA A 170 43.68 -0.47 -4.65
CA ALA A 170 44.95 -0.16 -3.99
C ALA A 170 44.93 1.13 -3.14
N GLN A 171 43.76 1.70 -2.85
CA GLN A 171 43.62 2.89 -1.98
C GLN A 171 42.64 2.74 -0.81
N THR A 172 42.07 1.55 -0.60
CA THR A 172 41.66 1.15 0.74
C THR A 172 42.87 0.53 1.40
N ASP A 173 43.13 0.85 2.68
CA ASP A 173 44.10 0.08 3.45
C ASP A 173 43.72 -1.40 3.38
N GLY A 174 44.69 -2.29 3.50
CA GLY A 174 44.61 -3.66 3.00
C GLY A 174 43.61 -4.58 3.69
N ALA A 175 42.31 -4.30 3.57
CA ALA A 175 41.23 -5.07 4.13
C ALA A 175 41.10 -6.41 3.41
N THR A 176 41.64 -7.43 4.07
CA THR A 176 41.21 -8.81 3.81
C THR A 176 39.68 -8.90 3.95
N GLN A 177 39.05 -9.91 3.35
CA GLN A 177 37.60 -10.13 3.53
C GLN A 177 37.22 -10.25 5.02
N GLU A 178 38.17 -10.67 5.86
CA GLU A 178 38.02 -10.72 7.31
C GLU A 178 37.92 -9.30 7.92
N GLU A 179 38.73 -8.34 7.48
CA GLU A 179 38.63 -6.93 7.91
C GLU A 179 37.32 -6.28 7.45
N VAL A 180 36.86 -6.56 6.22
CA VAL A 180 35.55 -6.06 5.74
C VAL A 180 34.39 -6.62 6.57
N ASN A 181 34.46 -7.89 6.96
CA ASN A 181 33.46 -8.50 7.82
C ASN A 181 33.51 -7.91 9.25
N GLU A 182 34.72 -7.65 9.78
CA GLU A 182 34.93 -7.03 11.08
C GLU A 182 34.41 -5.59 11.13
N ASP A 183 34.62 -4.81 10.07
CA ASP A 183 34.06 -3.45 9.94
C ASP A 183 32.53 -3.47 9.87
N PHE A 184 31.96 -4.46 9.19
CA PHE A 184 30.51 -4.62 9.10
C PHE A 184 29.89 -4.99 10.45
N ASP A 185 30.49 -5.94 11.17
CA ASP A 185 30.08 -6.32 12.51
C ASP A 185 30.22 -5.16 13.51
N THR A 186 31.28 -4.35 13.37
CA THR A 186 31.50 -3.13 14.15
C THR A 186 30.42 -2.08 13.87
N ALA A 187 30.04 -1.88 12.61
CA ALA A 187 28.98 -0.96 12.22
C ALA A 187 27.60 -1.44 12.72
N ILE A 188 27.32 -2.74 12.69
CA ILE A 188 26.10 -3.31 13.29
C ILE A 188 26.07 -3.03 14.79
N THR A 189 27.17 -3.32 15.49
CA THR A 189 27.27 -3.12 16.94
C THR A 189 27.08 -1.65 17.33
N ALA A 190 27.67 -0.73 16.57
CA ALA A 190 27.51 0.71 16.78
C ALA A 190 26.05 1.16 16.57
N ASN A 191 25.36 0.63 15.56
CA ASN A 191 23.96 0.92 15.31
C ASN A 191 23.04 0.37 16.40
N GLU A 192 23.31 -0.84 16.91
CA GLU A 192 22.57 -1.44 18.03
C GLU A 192 22.75 -0.62 19.32
N GLN A 193 23.97 -0.16 19.61
CA GLN A 193 24.25 0.71 20.74
C GLN A 193 23.51 2.05 20.61
N GLN A 194 23.55 2.68 19.44
CA GLN A 194 22.84 3.94 19.20
C GLN A 194 21.31 3.77 19.34
N ALA A 195 20.76 2.64 18.90
CA ALA A 195 19.35 2.35 19.06
C ALA A 195 18.95 2.20 20.54
N GLU A 196 19.81 1.59 21.36
CA GLU A 196 19.61 1.45 22.81
C GLU A 196 19.71 2.79 23.55
N GLU A 197 20.67 3.64 23.16
CA GLU A 197 20.81 5.01 23.68
C GLU A 197 19.55 5.84 23.36
N ASN A 198 19.08 5.79 22.12
CA ASN A 198 17.85 6.47 21.70
C ASN A 198 16.63 5.95 22.47
N ARG A 199 16.53 4.63 22.72
CA ARG A 199 15.45 4.04 23.52
C ARG A 199 15.46 4.59 24.95
N THR A 200 16.63 4.60 25.58
CA THR A 200 16.80 5.08 26.96
C THR A 200 16.47 6.57 27.07
N GLU A 201 16.88 7.39 26.11
CA GLU A 201 16.54 8.81 26.05
C GLU A 201 15.01 8.99 25.95
N LEU A 202 14.35 8.22 25.08
CA LEU A 202 12.90 8.30 24.87
C LEU A 202 12.11 7.89 26.13
N GLU A 203 12.57 6.85 26.84
CA GLU A 203 12.03 6.45 28.14
C GLU A 203 12.21 7.55 29.20
N SER A 204 13.36 8.22 29.22
CA SER A 204 13.63 9.32 30.14
C SER A 204 12.73 10.54 29.88
N LEU A 205 12.51 10.88 28.61
CA LEU A 205 11.62 11.96 28.18
C LEU A 205 10.16 11.66 28.53
N ASN A 206 9.72 10.41 28.32
CA ASN A 206 8.38 9.96 28.73
C ASN A 206 8.21 10.03 30.25
N ALA A 207 9.18 9.56 31.03
CA ALA A 207 9.14 9.65 32.49
C ALA A 207 9.10 11.11 32.98
N ALA A 208 9.87 12.00 32.35
CA ALA A 208 9.85 13.44 32.65
C ALA A 208 8.49 14.07 32.30
N ALA A 209 7.92 13.76 31.14
CA ALA A 209 6.60 14.26 30.72
C ALA A 209 5.50 13.81 31.70
N VAL A 210 5.50 12.53 32.12
CA VAL A 210 4.55 11.99 33.11
C VAL A 210 4.71 12.70 34.46
N LYS A 211 5.94 12.94 34.92
CA LYS A 211 6.20 13.62 36.20
C LYS A 211 5.75 15.08 36.18
N THR A 212 6.00 15.80 35.11
CA THR A 212 5.55 17.20 34.95
C THR A 212 4.04 17.28 34.89
N THR A 213 3.39 16.36 34.18
CA THR A 213 1.92 16.29 34.08
C THR A 213 1.25 15.91 35.41
N ALA A 214 1.92 15.10 36.25
CA ALA A 214 1.43 14.72 37.57
C ALA A 214 1.53 15.82 38.64
N GLN A 215 2.32 16.88 38.42
CA GLN A 215 2.50 17.95 39.42
C GLN A 215 1.50 19.11 39.30
N THR A 216 0.80 19.23 38.17
CA THR A 216 -0.10 20.36 37.88
C THR A 216 -1.58 19.98 37.78
N LEU A 217 -1.89 18.69 37.73
CA LEU A 217 -3.26 18.19 37.55
C LEU A 217 -3.88 17.75 38.88
N THR A 218 -5.16 18.07 39.05
CA THR A 218 -5.98 17.53 40.14
C THR A 218 -6.12 16.00 39.99
N PRO A 219 -6.43 15.24 41.06
CA PRO A 219 -6.56 13.77 40.97
C PRO A 219 -7.50 13.28 39.87
N THR A 220 -8.55 14.05 39.57
CA THR A 220 -9.51 13.75 38.49
C THR A 220 -8.92 13.97 37.10
N GLU A 221 -8.18 15.06 36.89
CA GLU A 221 -7.51 15.33 35.62
C GLU A 221 -6.34 14.37 35.37
N GLN A 222 -5.63 13.94 36.43
CA GLN A 222 -4.64 12.87 36.31
C GLN A 222 -5.27 11.54 35.88
N GLN A 223 -6.48 11.24 36.36
CA GLN A 223 -7.22 10.05 35.93
C GLN A 223 -7.63 10.17 34.46
N GLN A 224 -8.16 11.32 34.04
CA GLN A 224 -8.56 11.56 32.66
C GLN A 224 -7.34 11.52 31.71
N ALA A 225 -6.21 12.11 32.09
CA ALA A 225 -4.98 12.05 31.31
C ALA A 225 -4.45 10.61 31.18
N ARG A 226 -4.55 9.80 32.24
CA ARG A 226 -4.22 8.36 32.18
C ARG A 226 -5.14 7.60 31.23
N GLU A 227 -6.44 7.92 31.20
CA GLU A 227 -7.38 7.30 30.26
C GLU A 227 -7.15 7.77 28.81
N ASN A 228 -6.85 9.05 28.61
CA ASN A 228 -6.54 9.61 27.29
C ASN A 228 -5.22 9.06 26.74
N ILE A 229 -4.18 8.91 27.57
CA ILE A 229 -2.93 8.25 27.17
C ILE A 229 -3.20 6.78 26.87
N LYS A 230 -4.01 6.06 27.66
CA LYS A 230 -4.42 4.69 27.32
C LYS A 230 -5.17 4.59 25.98
N ALA A 231 -5.95 5.62 25.64
CA ALA A 231 -6.70 5.68 24.39
C ALA A 231 -5.84 6.11 23.18
N ALA A 232 -4.83 6.96 23.40
CA ALA A 232 -3.98 7.54 22.36
C ALA A 232 -2.64 6.81 22.17
N SER A 233 -2.20 6.02 23.16
CA SER A 233 -1.11 5.08 22.98
C SER A 233 -1.57 4.10 21.91
N ILE A 234 -1.03 4.19 20.69
CA ILE A 234 -1.02 3.05 19.77
C ILE A 234 -0.32 1.96 20.56
N PRO A 235 -1.01 0.91 21.00
CA PRO A 235 -0.32 -0.09 21.80
C PRO A 235 0.81 -0.63 20.94
N ILE A 236 2.01 -0.62 21.50
CA ILE A 236 3.14 -1.34 20.93
C ILE A 236 2.75 -2.81 21.07
N TYR A 237 1.93 -3.28 20.14
CA TYR A 237 1.29 -4.58 20.20
C TYR A 237 2.33 -5.60 19.74
N THR A 238 3.08 -6.14 20.70
CA THR A 238 4.07 -7.21 20.49
C THR A 238 3.44 -8.58 20.21
N ASP A 239 2.13 -8.72 20.34
CA ASP A 239 1.53 -10.05 20.52
C ASP A 239 0.92 -10.57 19.21
N TRP A 240 1.80 -11.01 18.30
CA TRP A 240 1.40 -11.90 17.23
C TRP A 240 0.91 -13.23 17.83
N GLN A 241 -0.28 -13.69 17.43
CA GLN A 241 -0.86 -14.95 17.90
C GLN A 241 -0.63 -16.06 16.86
N ASP A 242 -0.37 -17.27 17.34
CA ASP A 242 -0.20 -18.44 16.48
C ASP A 242 -1.57 -18.96 16.01
N PHE A 243 -1.62 -19.46 14.76
CA PHE A 243 -2.80 -20.14 14.25
C PHE A 243 -3.07 -21.46 14.97
N THR A 244 -4.34 -21.86 15.06
CA THR A 244 -4.67 -23.27 15.30
C THR A 244 -4.49 -24.03 13.99
N TYR A 245 -3.39 -24.75 13.86
CA TYR A 245 -3.07 -25.50 12.65
C TYR A 245 -3.98 -26.71 12.47
N SER A 246 -4.34 -26.98 11.21
CA SER A 246 -4.99 -28.25 10.88
C SER A 246 -3.97 -29.39 10.97
N SER A 247 -4.40 -30.59 11.38
CA SER A 247 -3.53 -31.77 11.46
C SER A 247 -2.94 -32.21 10.12
N ASN A 248 -3.49 -31.71 9.01
CA ASN A 248 -3.19 -32.17 7.66
C ASN A 248 -2.19 -31.25 6.94
N ALA A 249 -1.88 -30.08 7.50
CA ALA A 249 -0.88 -29.16 6.95
C ALA A 249 0.43 -29.29 7.72
N THR A 250 1.38 -30.09 7.20
CA THR A 250 2.76 -30.04 7.70
C THR A 250 3.49 -28.90 7.01
N LEU A 251 3.43 -27.69 7.59
CA LEU A 251 4.34 -26.61 7.22
C LEU A 251 5.68 -26.86 7.92
N SER A 252 6.70 -27.28 7.17
CA SER A 252 8.08 -27.30 7.69
C SER A 252 8.71 -25.93 7.47
N GLY A 253 9.34 -25.33 8.48
CA GLY A 253 9.94 -23.99 8.35
C GLY A 253 10.02 -23.23 9.67
N ARG A 254 10.80 -22.14 9.69
CA ARG A 254 11.12 -21.37 10.92
C ARG A 254 10.01 -20.41 11.37
N GLU A 255 9.05 -20.05 10.51
CA GLU A 255 8.04 -19.05 10.87
C GLU A 255 6.61 -19.55 10.63
N GLN A 256 6.03 -20.13 11.68
CA GLN A 256 4.60 -20.37 11.77
C GLN A 256 3.80 -19.14 11.31
N LEU A 257 2.73 -19.36 10.54
CA LEU A 257 1.72 -18.35 10.27
C LEU A 257 1.19 -17.81 11.61
N LYS A 258 1.16 -16.48 11.71
CA LYS A 258 0.69 -15.71 12.84
C LYS A 258 -0.30 -14.67 12.36
N TYR A 259 -1.18 -14.27 13.25
CA TYR A 259 -2.12 -13.19 13.00
C TYR A 259 -2.10 -12.16 14.11
N LYS A 260 -2.61 -10.98 13.79
CA LYS A 260 -2.75 -9.87 14.73
C LYS A 260 -3.92 -8.99 14.32
N LYS A 261 -4.82 -8.67 15.25
CA LYS A 261 -5.91 -7.71 15.01
C LYS A 261 -5.52 -6.32 15.49
N ILE A 262 -5.72 -5.33 14.64
CA ILE A 262 -5.51 -3.90 14.94
C ILE A 262 -6.79 -3.16 14.55
N GLY A 263 -7.62 -2.85 15.55
CA GLY A 263 -8.96 -2.29 15.32
C GLY A 263 -9.80 -3.21 14.42
N ASN A 264 -10.20 -2.70 13.27
CA ASN A 264 -10.96 -3.44 12.26
C ASN A 264 -10.06 -4.12 11.21
N ARG A 265 -8.75 -4.22 11.43
CA ARG A 265 -7.82 -4.87 10.51
C ARG A 265 -7.27 -6.16 11.10
N VAL A 266 -7.05 -7.15 10.26
CA VAL A 266 -6.34 -8.38 10.62
C VAL A 266 -5.10 -8.46 9.73
N LEU A 267 -3.94 -8.50 10.38
CA LEU A 267 -2.64 -8.75 9.78
C LEU A 267 -2.32 -10.23 9.88
N LEU A 268 -1.73 -10.78 8.83
CA LEU A 268 -1.23 -12.14 8.75
C LEU A 268 0.23 -12.09 8.35
N LYS A 269 1.11 -12.77 9.08
CA LYS A 269 2.50 -12.96 8.65
C LYS A 269 2.92 -14.40 8.84
N GLY A 270 3.86 -14.85 8.04
CA GLY A 270 4.57 -16.10 8.27
C GLY A 270 4.93 -16.79 6.97
N GLY A 271 5.66 -17.89 7.06
CA GLY A 271 6.18 -18.57 5.88
C GLY A 271 6.51 -20.01 6.18
N GLY A 272 6.22 -20.89 5.23
CA GLY A 272 6.50 -22.30 5.38
C GLY A 272 6.96 -22.92 4.09
N GLU A 273 7.37 -24.17 4.20
CA GLU A 273 7.55 -25.07 3.08
C GLU A 273 6.34 -25.96 3.00
N MET A 274 5.70 -25.96 1.83
CA MET A 274 4.69 -26.96 1.52
C MET A 274 5.35 -28.13 0.82
N ASN A 275 5.33 -29.27 1.51
CA ASN A 275 5.83 -30.55 1.01
C ASN A 275 4.74 -31.40 0.35
N ASP A 276 3.49 -30.93 0.36
CA ASP A 276 2.36 -31.73 -0.10
C ASP A 276 2.02 -31.47 -1.58
N SER A 277 1.51 -32.51 -2.22
CA SER A 277 1.04 -32.53 -3.60
C SER A 277 -0.39 -32.00 -3.78
N ALA A 278 -1.08 -31.70 -2.67
CA ALA A 278 -2.44 -31.19 -2.67
C ALA A 278 -2.49 -29.74 -3.20
N ASN A 279 -3.36 -29.50 -4.19
CA ASN A 279 -3.60 -28.18 -4.75
C ASN A 279 -4.37 -27.24 -3.80
N LEU A 280 -4.90 -27.77 -2.69
CA LEU A 280 -5.65 -27.05 -1.67
C LEU A 280 -5.28 -27.61 -0.30
N VAL A 281 -4.71 -26.78 0.57
CA VAL A 281 -4.28 -27.17 1.91
C VAL A 281 -4.94 -26.23 2.93
N HIS A 282 -5.71 -26.78 3.86
CA HIS A 282 -6.21 -26.04 5.03
C HIS A 282 -5.06 -25.82 6.00
N ILE A 283 -4.55 -24.60 6.10
CA ILE A 283 -3.38 -24.29 6.95
C ILE A 283 -3.80 -24.16 8.42
N GLY A 284 -4.93 -23.52 8.68
CA GLY A 284 -5.41 -23.30 10.04
C GLY A 284 -6.68 -22.46 10.07
N THR A 285 -7.11 -22.09 11.27
CA THR A 285 -8.35 -21.34 11.45
C THR A 285 -8.10 -20.12 12.36
N LEU A 286 -8.54 -18.95 11.90
CA LEU A 286 -8.62 -17.72 12.70
C LEU A 286 -9.73 -17.87 13.75
N PRO A 287 -9.60 -17.25 14.94
CA PRO A 287 -10.73 -17.14 15.84
C PRO A 287 -11.93 -16.49 15.14
N ALA A 288 -13.15 -16.88 15.47
CA ALA A 288 -14.36 -16.31 14.86
C ALA A 288 -14.43 -14.76 14.94
N SER A 289 -13.84 -14.16 15.98
CA SER A 289 -13.73 -12.70 16.12
C SER A 289 -12.76 -12.02 15.16
N HIS A 290 -12.01 -12.79 14.37
CA HIS A 290 -11.00 -12.37 13.39
C HIS A 290 -11.31 -12.86 11.98
N ALA A 291 -12.33 -13.72 11.82
CA ALA A 291 -12.80 -14.16 10.51
C ALA A 291 -13.35 -12.96 9.72
N PRO A 292 -13.11 -12.89 8.40
CA PRO A 292 -13.71 -11.86 7.57
C PRO A 292 -15.22 -12.10 7.41
N ASP A 293 -15.99 -11.04 7.23
CA ASP A 293 -17.45 -11.13 7.05
C ASP A 293 -17.85 -11.78 5.70
N VAL A 294 -16.92 -11.79 4.73
CA VAL A 294 -17.06 -12.45 3.43
C VAL A 294 -15.74 -13.14 3.07
N PRO A 295 -15.75 -14.24 2.29
CA PRO A 295 -14.53 -14.87 1.80
C PRO A 295 -13.58 -13.87 1.15
N ARG A 296 -12.30 -13.91 1.56
CA ARG A 296 -11.23 -13.11 0.96
C ARG A 296 -10.25 -14.03 0.24
N THR A 297 -9.80 -13.62 -0.93
CA THR A 297 -8.75 -14.31 -1.70
C THR A 297 -7.63 -13.35 -2.02
N PHE A 298 -6.41 -13.76 -1.69
CA PHE A 298 -5.18 -13.04 -1.95
C PHE A 298 -4.35 -13.83 -2.95
N VAL A 299 -3.89 -13.19 -4.02
CA VAL A 299 -3.11 -13.83 -5.08
C VAL A 299 -1.68 -13.31 -5.01
N TYR A 300 -0.73 -14.22 -4.87
CA TYR A 300 0.70 -13.94 -4.86
C TYR A 300 1.31 -14.49 -6.13
N ASP A 301 1.87 -13.60 -6.94
CA ASP A 301 2.69 -13.97 -8.08
C ASP A 301 4.13 -14.13 -7.62
N MET A 302 4.55 -15.38 -7.42
CA MET A 302 5.94 -15.72 -7.12
C MET A 302 6.64 -16.00 -8.44
N GLN A 303 7.94 -15.67 -8.54
CA GLN A 303 8.73 -15.82 -9.78
C GLN A 303 8.56 -17.16 -10.52
N THR A 304 8.21 -18.24 -9.82
CA THR A 304 8.07 -19.59 -10.40
C THR A 304 6.67 -20.20 -10.29
N PHE A 305 5.71 -19.56 -9.61
CA PHE A 305 4.35 -20.08 -9.46
C PHE A 305 3.38 -19.04 -8.90
N ILE A 306 2.09 -19.24 -9.13
CA ILE A 306 1.04 -18.44 -8.50
C ILE A 306 0.51 -19.19 -7.28
N MET A 307 0.44 -18.47 -6.17
CA MET A 307 -0.17 -18.91 -4.93
C MET A 307 -1.45 -18.12 -4.67
N ARG A 308 -2.48 -18.77 -4.14
CA ARG A 308 -3.68 -18.10 -3.67
C ARG A 308 -3.91 -18.47 -2.21
N LEU A 309 -4.04 -17.48 -1.35
CA LEU A 309 -4.51 -17.67 0.01
C LEU A 309 -6.00 -17.31 0.05
N GLN A 310 -6.84 -18.22 0.51
CA GLN A 310 -8.27 -17.97 0.73
C GLN A 310 -8.59 -18.04 2.22
N ILE A 311 -9.36 -17.09 2.71
CA ILE A 311 -9.89 -17.07 4.07
C ILE A 311 -11.40 -17.04 3.93
N ASP A 312 -12.09 -18.07 4.42
CA ASP A 312 -13.56 -18.10 4.40
C ASP A 312 -14.17 -17.28 5.54
N GLU A 313 -15.50 -17.17 5.52
CA GLU A 313 -16.28 -16.44 6.53
C GLU A 313 -16.24 -17.07 7.94
N TYR A 314 -15.73 -18.31 8.04
CA TYR A 314 -15.52 -19.02 9.31
C TYR A 314 -14.09 -18.90 9.82
N GLY A 315 -13.24 -18.17 9.09
CA GLY A 315 -11.83 -17.94 9.42
C GLY A 315 -10.91 -19.09 9.01
N ALA A 316 -11.40 -20.09 8.28
CA ALA A 316 -10.54 -21.15 7.78
C ALA A 316 -9.65 -20.61 6.65
N VAL A 317 -8.35 -20.85 6.80
CA VAL A 317 -7.31 -20.34 5.90
C VAL A 317 -6.81 -21.47 5.03
N PHE A 318 -7.00 -21.33 3.72
CA PHE A 318 -6.61 -22.28 2.70
C PHE A 318 -5.48 -21.70 1.85
N LEU A 319 -4.45 -22.49 1.59
CA LEU A 319 -3.52 -22.21 0.49
C LEU A 319 -3.89 -23.05 -0.71
N MET A 320 -3.97 -22.39 -1.84
CA MET A 320 -4.01 -23.02 -3.14
C MET A 320 -2.75 -22.69 -3.90
N ARG A 321 -2.24 -23.67 -4.63
CA ARG A 321 -1.06 -23.51 -5.46
C ARG A 321 -1.28 -24.18 -6.80
N ASN A 322 -0.80 -23.53 -7.86
CA ASN A 322 -0.67 -24.15 -9.17
C ASN A 322 0.78 -24.61 -9.39
N GLY A 323 1.01 -25.93 -9.42
CA GLY A 323 2.29 -26.55 -9.82
C GLY A 323 2.80 -27.62 -8.86
N THR A 324 3.75 -28.46 -9.30
CA THR A 324 4.32 -29.59 -8.55
C THR A 324 5.71 -29.28 -7.94
N GLY A 325 6.11 -29.99 -6.88
CA GLY A 325 7.43 -29.90 -6.22
C GLY A 325 7.49 -29.10 -4.92
N ASN A 326 8.50 -29.26 -4.08
CA ASN A 326 8.61 -28.51 -2.80
C ASN A 326 8.97 -27.05 -3.06
N LYS A 327 8.29 -26.12 -2.39
CA LYS A 327 8.55 -24.68 -2.50
C LYS A 327 8.41 -24.03 -1.12
N SER A 328 9.42 -23.24 -0.74
CA SER A 328 9.37 -22.36 0.42
C SER A 328 8.68 -21.05 0.02
N PHE A 329 7.90 -20.47 0.93
CA PHE A 329 7.24 -19.20 0.71
C PHE A 329 7.20 -18.36 1.98
N TYR A 330 7.04 -17.05 1.78
CA TYR A 330 6.78 -16.08 2.83
C TYR A 330 5.54 -15.28 2.46
N ILE A 331 4.68 -15.04 3.44
CA ILE A 331 3.42 -14.34 3.28
C ILE A 331 3.39 -13.21 4.32
N ASP A 332 3.09 -12.01 3.84
CA ASP A 332 2.76 -10.84 4.66
C ASP A 332 1.51 -10.19 4.06
N ILE A 333 0.41 -10.16 4.83
CA ILE A 333 -0.91 -9.73 4.36
C ILE A 333 -1.54 -8.80 5.39
N GLU A 334 -2.10 -7.71 4.90
CA GLU A 334 -3.04 -6.88 5.65
C GLU A 334 -4.43 -6.94 5.00
N PHE A 335 -5.47 -7.19 5.80
CA PHE A 335 -6.84 -6.99 5.32
C PHE A 335 -7.72 -6.29 6.37
N ILE A 336 -8.71 -5.55 5.86
CA ILE A 336 -9.69 -4.84 6.67
C ILE A 336 -10.92 -5.73 6.82
N GLN A 337 -11.26 -6.06 8.06
CA GLN A 337 -12.58 -6.57 8.42
C GLN A 337 -13.57 -5.40 8.34
N GLU A 338 -14.36 -5.36 7.27
CA GLU A 338 -15.54 -4.52 7.25
C GLU A 338 -16.52 -5.10 8.27
N ILE A 339 -16.59 -4.52 9.47
CA ILE A 339 -17.61 -4.90 10.45
C ILE A 339 -18.94 -4.38 9.92
N ASN A 340 -19.65 -5.22 9.18
CA ASN A 340 -21.05 -4.94 8.92
C ASN A 340 -21.80 -5.29 10.20
N TYR A 341 -22.28 -4.27 10.92
CA TYR A 341 -23.27 -4.47 11.97
C TYR A 341 -24.56 -5.00 11.34
N VAL A 342 -24.60 -6.29 11.03
CA VAL A 342 -25.85 -6.96 10.70
C VAL A 342 -26.60 -7.08 12.01
N THR A 343 -27.51 -6.13 12.25
CA THR A 343 -28.52 -6.23 13.30
C THR A 343 -29.13 -7.64 13.20
N PRO A 344 -29.13 -8.46 14.25
CA PRO A 344 -29.64 -9.83 14.16
C PRO A 344 -31.09 -9.78 13.71
N VAL A 345 -31.35 -10.20 12.47
CA VAL A 345 -32.69 -10.38 11.97
C VAL A 345 -33.26 -11.59 12.69
N ASN A 346 -34.39 -11.36 13.37
CA ASN A 346 -35.11 -12.36 14.13
C ASN A 346 -35.28 -13.66 13.32
N PRO A 347 -34.87 -14.84 13.83
CA PRO A 347 -34.85 -16.11 13.10
C PRO A 347 -36.23 -16.67 12.70
N SER A 348 -37.31 -15.90 12.84
CA SER A 348 -38.69 -16.32 12.56
C SER A 348 -39.18 -16.02 11.13
N THR A 349 -38.34 -15.53 10.20
CA THR A 349 -38.81 -15.13 8.85
C THR A 349 -38.08 -15.72 7.64
N GLN A 350 -37.22 -16.72 7.79
CA GLN A 350 -36.71 -17.46 6.62
C GLN A 350 -37.63 -18.65 6.27
N GLN A 351 -38.55 -18.42 5.33
CA GLN A 351 -39.15 -19.49 4.55
C GLN A 351 -38.12 -20.03 3.56
N PHE A 352 -37.98 -21.36 3.57
CA PHE A 352 -37.19 -22.16 2.65
C PHE A 352 -37.50 -21.85 1.18
N ILE A 353 -36.47 -21.57 0.38
CA ILE A 353 -36.45 -21.93 -1.04
C ILE A 353 -35.28 -22.88 -1.23
N GLN A 354 -35.58 -24.17 -1.18
CA GLN A 354 -34.71 -25.24 -1.60
C GLN A 354 -34.99 -25.47 -3.08
N GLN A 355 -34.10 -25.02 -3.97
CA GLN A 355 -34.05 -25.51 -5.34
C GLN A 355 -32.64 -26.01 -5.60
N GLY A 356 -32.49 -27.33 -5.57
CA GLY A 356 -31.38 -28.01 -6.21
C GLY A 356 -31.73 -28.27 -7.67
N PHE A 357 -30.73 -28.19 -8.54
CA PHE A 357 -30.68 -28.98 -9.76
C PHE A 357 -29.24 -29.44 -9.99
N ILE A 358 -29.09 -30.76 -9.97
CA ILE A 358 -28.05 -31.53 -10.65
C ILE A 358 -28.49 -31.60 -12.11
N GLU A 359 -27.60 -31.42 -13.08
CA GLU A 359 -27.65 -32.18 -14.34
C GLU A 359 -26.32 -32.13 -15.10
N ASP A 360 -25.75 -33.34 -15.21
CA ASP A 360 -24.93 -33.97 -16.25
C ASP A 360 -24.49 -33.20 -17.50
N GLY A 361 -23.27 -33.51 -17.92
CA GLY A 361 -22.71 -33.09 -19.20
C GLY A 361 -23.23 -33.88 -20.40
N PHE A 362 -22.82 -33.44 -21.59
CA PHE A 362 -22.69 -34.30 -22.77
C PHE A 362 -21.56 -33.81 -23.68
N ILE A 363 -20.90 -34.81 -24.27
CA ILE A 363 -19.98 -34.75 -25.40
C ILE A 363 -20.78 -34.53 -26.68
N GLU A 364 -20.30 -33.65 -27.56
CA GLU A 364 -20.07 -33.91 -28.99
C GLU A 364 -18.72 -33.31 -29.40
#